data_AF-A0A0C2HIQ4-F1
#
_entry.id   AF-A0A0C2HIQ4-F1
#
_cell.length_a   1.000
_cell.length_b   1.000
_cell.length_c   1.000
_cell.angle_alpha   90.00
_cell.angle_beta   90.00
_cell.angle_gamma   90.00
#
_symmetry.space_group_name_H-M   'P 1'
#
loop_
_entity.id
_entity.type
_entity.pdbx_description
1 polymer ?
#
loop_
_entity_poly.entity_id
_entity_poly.type
_entity_poly.pdbx_seq_one_letter_code
_entity_poly.pdbx_strand_id
1 'polypeptide(L)'
;MRTYEVPQEGAEELRVGSWVEIFEAYCDPRSQAVRVRTMRVGAKKLDFMIERPGGNLLRPHEGKITQIYRSSGKAQFSINL
;
A
#
# COMPACT_ATOMS: atom_id res chain seq x y z
N MET A 1 -1.73 -3.10 13.77
CA MET A 1 -1.12 -3.35 12.44
C MET A 1 -2.01 -2.68 11.41
N ARG A 2 -1.44 -1.86 10.52
CA ARG A 2 -2.22 -1.07 9.54
C ARG A 2 -2.26 -1.81 8.21
N THR A 3 -3.44 -1.90 7.61
CA THR A 3 -3.64 -2.57 6.32
C THR A 3 -3.55 -1.54 5.19
N TYR A 4 -2.62 -1.77 4.28
CA TYR A 4 -2.42 -0.99 3.06
C TYR A 4 -3.09 -1.68 1.89
N GLU A 5 -3.51 -0.90 0.90
CA GLU A 5 -4.20 -1.36 -0.29
C GLU A 5 -3.60 -0.73 -1.55
N VAL A 6 -3.38 -1.57 -2.56
CA VAL A 6 -2.95 -1.18 -3.91
C VAL A 6 -3.86 -1.84 -4.95
N PRO A 7 -3.99 -1.27 -6.16
CA PRO A 7 -4.64 -1.94 -7.27
C PRO A 7 -3.96 -3.27 -7.63
N GLN A 8 -4.67 -4.12 -8.37
CA GLN A 8 -4.17 -5.44 -8.76
C GLN A 8 -2.81 -5.39 -9.48
N GLU A 9 -2.52 -4.36 -10.27
CA GLU A 9 -1.23 -4.17 -10.95
C GLU A 9 -0.05 -4.09 -9.97
N GLY A 10 -0.25 -3.50 -8.78
CA GLY A 10 0.76 -3.45 -7.73
C GLY A 10 0.95 -4.79 -7.02
N ALA A 11 -0.06 -5.66 -7.05
CA ALA A 11 -0.06 -6.95 -6.34
C ALA A 11 1.03 -7.91 -6.84
N GLU A 12 1.41 -7.80 -8.11
CA GLU A 12 2.42 -8.64 -8.74
C GLU A 12 3.83 -8.38 -8.21
N GLU A 13 4.07 -7.18 -7.68
CA GLU A 13 5.35 -6.74 -7.14
C GLU A 13 5.47 -6.99 -5.63
N LEU A 14 4.35 -7.21 -4.93
CA LEU A 14 4.35 -7.50 -3.50
C LEU A 14 4.87 -8.90 -3.22
N ARG A 15 5.82 -9.01 -2.27
CA ARG A 15 6.31 -10.28 -1.72
C ARG A 15 6.45 -10.14 -0.20
N VAL A 16 5.97 -11.13 0.54
CA VAL A 16 6.21 -11.20 1.99
C VAL A 16 7.71 -11.18 2.24
N GLY A 17 8.13 -10.35 3.20
CA GLY A 17 9.52 -10.14 3.55
C GLY A 17 10.23 -9.03 2.77
N SER A 18 9.60 -8.45 1.73
CA SER A 18 10.18 -7.30 1.04
C SER A 18 10.07 -6.03 1.87
N TRP A 19 11.09 -5.18 1.76
CA TRP A 19 11.01 -3.81 2.26
C TRP A 19 10.21 -2.95 1.30
N VAL A 20 9.30 -2.14 1.83
CA VAL A 20 8.51 -1.18 1.07
C VAL A 20 8.64 0.21 1.68
N GLU A 21 8.82 1.20 0.83
CA GLU A 21 8.79 2.62 1.16
C GLU A 21 7.52 3.23 0.59
N ILE A 22 6.66 3.76 1.45
CA ILE A 22 5.40 4.38 1.09
C ILE A 22 5.60 5.90 1.11
N PHE A 23 5.50 6.53 -0.06
CA PHE A 23 5.70 7.97 -0.21
C PHE A 23 4.40 8.74 -0.08
N GLU A 24 3.31 8.21 -0.66
CA GLU A 24 2.01 8.87 -0.65
C GLU A 24 0.92 7.83 -0.44
N ALA A 25 0.14 7.98 0.63
CA ALA A 25 -0.96 7.09 0.96
C ALA A 25 -2.05 7.80 1.75
N TYR A 26 -3.29 7.36 1.58
CA TYR A 26 -4.48 8.01 2.12
C TYR A 26 -5.28 7.05 2.99
N CYS A 27 -5.67 7.49 4.18
CA CYS A 27 -6.65 6.75 4.97
C CYS A 27 -8.02 6.81 4.30
N ASP A 28 -8.62 5.67 4.01
CA ASP A 28 -10.02 5.60 3.61
C ASP A 28 -10.90 5.71 4.86
N PRO A 29 -11.72 6.78 5.01
CA PRO A 29 -12.55 6.99 6.18
C PRO A 29 -13.66 5.93 6.33
N ARG A 30 -13.99 5.19 5.27
CA ARG A 30 -15.07 4.19 5.28
C ARG A 30 -14.58 2.77 5.58
N SER A 31 -13.34 2.44 5.25
CA SER A 31 -12.83 1.06 5.32
C SER A 31 -11.66 0.85 6.29
N GLN A 32 -11.17 1.92 6.94
CA GLN A 32 -9.94 1.93 7.75
C GLN A 32 -8.67 1.47 7.02
N ALA A 33 -8.78 1.08 5.75
CA ALA A 33 -7.65 0.71 4.89
C ALA A 33 -6.90 1.97 4.44
N VAL A 34 -5.61 1.80 4.18
CA VAL A 34 -4.76 2.86 3.65
C VAL A 34 -4.51 2.61 2.18
N ARG A 35 -5.06 3.46 1.31
CA ARG A 35 -4.83 3.36 -0.13
C ARG A 35 -3.50 3.99 -0.49
N VAL A 36 -2.60 3.19 -1.05
CA VAL A 36 -1.28 3.65 -1.45
C VAL A 36 -1.36 4.22 -2.86
N ARG A 37 -0.88 5.45 -3.03
CA ARG A 37 -0.74 6.12 -4.33
C ARG A 37 0.64 5.92 -4.91
N THR A 38 1.68 6.07 -4.09
CA THR A 38 3.06 5.94 -4.55
C THR A 38 3.90 5.19 -3.53
N MET A 39 4.62 4.17 -3.98
CA MET A 39 5.53 3.39 -3.15
C MET A 39 6.72 2.84 -3.94
N ARG A 40 7.72 2.33 -3.23
CA ARG A 40 8.83 1.57 -3.80
C ARG A 40 8.93 0.22 -3.11
N VAL A 41 9.02 -0.85 -3.90
CA VAL A 41 9.25 -2.23 -3.42
C VAL A 41 10.56 -2.70 -4.03
N GLY A 42 11.59 -2.85 -3.18
CA GLY A 42 12.96 -3.10 -3.64
C GLY A 42 13.46 -1.97 -4.56
N ALA A 43 13.74 -2.31 -5.83
CA ALA A 43 14.21 -1.37 -6.85
C ALA A 43 13.09 -0.75 -7.71
N LYS A 44 11.85 -1.20 -7.57
CA LYS A 44 10.73 -0.76 -8.42
C LYS A 44 9.91 0.30 -7.70
N LYS A 45 9.77 1.46 -8.34
CA LYS A 45 8.82 2.50 -7.93
C LYS A 45 7.49 2.27 -8.65
N LEU A 46 6.40 2.30 -7.88
CA LEU A 46 5.04 2.11 -8.36
C LEU A 46 4.23 3.36 -8.04
N ASP A 47 3.54 3.86 -9.06
CA ASP A 47 2.67 5.02 -9.00
C ASP A 47 1.30 4.59 -9.52
N PHE A 48 0.28 4.69 -8.67
CA PHE A 48 -1.08 4.22 -8.94
C PHE A 48 -2.02 5.41 -9.14
N MET A 49 -2.87 5.33 -10.16
CA MET A 49 -3.98 6.26 -10.32
C MET A 49 -5.12 5.87 -9.38
N ILE A 50 -5.08 6.38 -8.15
CA ILE A 50 -6.19 6.29 -7.21
C ILE A 50 -6.84 7.66 -7.05
N GLU A 51 -8.16 7.71 -7.05
CA GLU A 51 -8.87 8.92 -6.61
C GLU A 51 -8.50 9.18 -5.15
N ARG A 52 -8.19 10.44 -4.82
CA ARG A 52 -7.96 10.86 -3.43
C ARG A 52 -9.26 10.58 -2.67
N PRO A 53 -9.32 9.54 -1.81
CA PRO A 53 -10.45 9.46 -0.91
C PRO A 53 -10.37 10.71 -0.03
N GLY A 54 -11.50 11.32 0.34
CA GLY A 54 -11.52 12.54 1.17
C GLY A 54 -10.93 12.40 2.58
N GLY A 55 -10.08 11.39 2.82
CA GLY A 55 -9.34 11.18 4.05
C GLY A 55 -7.91 11.74 4.02
N ASN A 56 -7.24 11.60 5.16
CA ASN A 56 -5.97 12.26 5.40
C ASN A 56 -4.81 11.59 4.66
N LEU A 57 -3.94 12.43 4.09
CA LEU A 57 -2.62 12.02 3.62
C LEU A 57 -1.76 11.59 4.81
N LEU A 58 -1.10 10.44 4.67
CA LEU A 58 -0.14 9.95 5.65
C LEU A 58 1.25 10.50 5.36
N ARG A 59 2.02 10.68 6.44
CA ARG A 59 3.46 10.94 6.32
C ARG A 59 4.14 9.76 5.63
N PRO A 60 5.19 9.99 4.83
CA PRO A 60 6.00 8.91 4.29
C PRO A 60 6.51 7.98 5.41
N HIS A 61 6.52 6.68 5.14
CA HIS A 61 6.96 5.65 6.08
C HIS A 61 7.31 4.37 5.34
N GLU A 62 7.98 3.46 6.01
CA GLU A 62 8.49 2.24 5.42
C GLU A 62 8.36 1.06 6.38
N GLY A 63 8.58 -0.14 5.86
CA GLY A 63 8.65 -1.35 6.67
C GLY A 63 8.73 -2.61 5.83
N LYS A 64 8.86 -3.74 6.52
CA LYS A 64 8.87 -5.07 5.93
C LYS A 64 7.46 -5.60 5.78
N ILE A 65 7.10 -6.06 4.58
CA ILE A 65 5.80 -6.69 4.33
C ILE A 65 5.71 -7.99 5.13
N THR A 66 4.68 -8.12 5.97
CA THR A 66 4.46 -9.32 6.79
C THR A 66 3.33 -10.20 6.28
N GLN A 67 2.34 -9.61 5.61
CA GLN A 67 1.16 -10.31 5.10
C GLN A 67 0.69 -9.68 3.80
N ILE A 68 0.12 -10.50 2.92
CA ILE A 68 -0.50 -10.08 1.66
C ILE A 68 -1.81 -10.86 1.49
N TYR A 69 -2.89 -10.14 1.20
CA TYR A 69 -4.20 -10.69 0.86
C TYR A 69 -4.60 -10.18 -0.51
N ARG A 70 -4.95 -11.09 -1.43
CA ARG A 70 -5.40 -10.72 -2.78
C ARG A 70 -6.91 -10.91 -2.88
N SER A 71 -7.60 -9.90 -3.38
CA SER A 71 -9.05 -9.94 -3.65
C SER A 71 -9.31 -9.40 -5.05
N SER A 72 -10.43 -9.77 -5.67
CA SER A 72 -10.72 -9.38 -7.06
C SER A 72 -10.57 -7.86 -7.26
N GLY A 73 -9.53 -7.45 -8.01
CA GLY A 73 -9.23 -6.06 -8.36
C GLY A 73 -8.21 -5.32 -7.48
N LYS A 74 -7.76 -5.91 -6.36
CA LYS A 74 -6.84 -5.22 -5.42
C LYS A 74 -6.06 -6.17 -4.53
N ALA A 75 -4.91 -5.71 -4.06
CA ALA A 75 -4.15 -6.38 -3.01
C ALA A 75 -4.08 -5.53 -1.75
N GLN A 76 -4.21 -6.21 -0.62
CA GLN A 76 -3.99 -5.66 0.69
C GLN A 76 -2.72 -6.24 1.28
N PHE A 77 -1.96 -5.43 2.01
CA PHE A 77 -0.76 -5.89 2.70
C PHE A 77 -0.58 -5.18 4.04
N SER A 78 0.20 -5.80 4.92
CA SER A 78 0.61 -5.20 6.19
C SER A 78 2.13 -5.08 6.23
N ILE A 79 2.61 -4.04 6.90
CA ILE A 79 4.04 -3.84 7.15
C ILE A 79 4.33 -3.82 8.64
N ASN A 80 5.55 -4.20 9.00
CA ASN A 80 6.14 -4.01 10.32
C ASN A 80 7.47 -3.27 10.18
N LEU A 81 7.81 -2.45 11.17
CA LEU A 81 9.15 -1.86 11.29
C LEU A 81 10.16 -2.90 11.74
#